data_AF-A0A9W6M0J6-F1
#
_entry.id   AF-A0A9W6M0J6-F1
#
_cell.length_a   1.000
_cell.length_b   1.000
_cell.length_c   1.000
_cell.angle_alpha   90.00
_cell.angle_beta   90.00
_cell.angle_gamma   90.00
#
_symmetry.space_group_name_H-M   'P 1'
#
loop_
_entity.id
_entity.type
_entity.pdbx_description
1 polymer ?
#
loop_
_entity_poly.entity_id
_entity_poly.type
_entity_poly.pdbx_seq_one_letter_code
_entity_poly.pdbx_strand_id
1 'polypeptide(L)'
;MEMDYPGMLTTVIGSTFAASVGAYLSARFGSRQRERAEANELRRSTANLLIERLADLKALLRSAEHTRDVSVWRATIEATYDAFDDARHRLPPRLRHVKRSLRYAIGEATALSFVDHWRSGDDDSDGMADYNYRWTTYAIDFVDVVTDSIRRWRDSDARVADKVKVPDFDAWLRETERYVPGGSATDRK
;
A
#
# COMPACT_ATOMS: atom_id res chain seq x y z
N MET A 1 -9.59 0.41 82.92
CA MET A 1 -10.19 -0.26 81.75
C MET A 1 -9.89 0.64 80.56
N GLU A 2 -8.65 0.58 80.09
CA GLU A 2 -8.15 1.39 78.97
C GLU A 2 -8.47 0.63 77.68
N MET A 3 -9.29 1.24 76.82
CA MET A 3 -9.50 0.78 75.46
C MET A 3 -8.47 1.47 74.57
N ASP A 4 -7.50 0.69 74.12
CA ASP A 4 -6.47 1.06 73.16
C ASP A 4 -7.01 0.81 71.74
N TYR A 5 -7.10 1.85 70.90
CA TYR A 5 -7.44 1.73 69.47
C TYR A 5 -6.40 2.43 68.60
N PRO A 6 -5.25 1.79 68.29
CA PRO A 6 -4.34 2.24 67.26
C PRO A 6 -4.33 1.22 66.10
N GLY A 7 -5.44 1.08 65.38
CA GLY A 7 -5.54 0.07 64.31
C GLY A 7 -6.21 0.51 63.00
N MET A 8 -6.92 1.64 62.99
CA MET A 8 -7.81 1.97 61.86
C MET A 8 -7.29 3.05 60.92
N LEU A 9 -6.26 3.81 61.30
CA LEU A 9 -5.75 4.95 60.52
C LEU A 9 -4.66 4.59 59.50
N THR A 10 -4.03 3.42 59.61
CA THR A 10 -2.97 2.99 58.67
C THR A 10 -3.51 2.29 57.42
N THR A 11 -4.73 1.76 57.45
CA THR A 11 -5.31 0.98 56.33
C THR A 11 -5.98 1.84 55.25
N VAL A 12 -6.33 3.09 55.57
CA VAL A 12 -7.06 3.99 54.64
C VAL A 12 -6.11 4.81 53.75
N ILE A 13 -4.86 5.01 54.15
CA ILE A 13 -3.88 5.81 53.37
C ILE A 13 -3.29 4.98 52.20
N GLY A 14 -3.21 3.66 52.33
CA GLY A 14 -2.67 2.79 51.29
C GLY A 14 -3.59 2.57 50.07
N SER A 15 -4.91 2.55 50.28
CA SER A 15 -5.89 2.20 49.24
C SER A 15 -6.18 3.33 48.25
N THR A 16 -6.20 4.58 48.69
CA THR A 16 -6.40 5.75 47.82
C THR A 16 -5.18 6.05 46.95
N PHE A 17 -3.97 5.86 47.49
CA PHE A 17 -2.72 6.01 46.72
C PHE A 17 -2.56 4.88 45.68
N ALA A 18 -2.86 3.64 46.04
CA ALA A 18 -2.86 2.51 45.11
C ALA A 18 -3.89 2.67 43.98
N ALA A 19 -5.10 3.15 44.28
CA ALA A 19 -6.13 3.41 43.29
C ALA A 19 -5.74 4.55 42.33
N SER A 20 -5.05 5.58 42.82
CA SER A 20 -4.62 6.74 42.02
C SER A 20 -3.47 6.38 41.07
N VAL A 21 -2.49 5.61 41.53
CA VAL A 21 -1.40 5.08 40.69
C VAL A 21 -1.94 4.06 39.68
N GLY A 22 -2.87 3.19 40.10
CA GLY A 22 -3.56 2.25 39.22
C GLY A 22 -4.36 2.94 38.12
N ALA A 23 -5.13 3.98 38.46
CA ALA A 23 -5.90 4.76 37.48
C ALA A 23 -5.01 5.53 36.51
N TYR A 24 -3.91 6.12 36.98
CA TYR A 24 -2.96 6.83 36.13
C TYR A 24 -2.21 5.88 35.16
N LEU A 25 -1.73 4.74 35.67
CA LEU A 25 -1.10 3.71 34.84
C LEU A 25 -2.11 3.15 33.83
N SER A 26 -3.33 2.80 34.27
CA SER A 26 -4.38 2.27 33.41
C SER A 26 -4.82 3.28 32.33
N ALA A 27 -4.91 4.58 32.66
CA ALA A 27 -5.17 5.63 31.68
C ALA A 27 -4.04 5.79 30.65
N ARG A 28 -2.77 5.71 31.09
CA ARG A 28 -1.60 5.84 30.21
C ARG A 28 -1.32 4.58 29.37
N PHE A 29 -1.67 3.40 29.88
CA PHE A 29 -1.64 2.16 29.11
C PHE A 29 -2.81 2.08 28.13
N GLY A 30 -4.01 2.52 28.55
CA GLY A 30 -5.20 2.60 27.72
C GLY A 30 -5.04 3.56 26.54
N SER A 31 -4.41 4.73 26.74
CA SER A 31 -4.16 5.69 25.65
C SER A 31 -3.23 5.11 24.58
N ARG A 32 -2.11 4.51 24.99
CA ARG A 32 -1.15 3.86 24.07
C ARG A 32 -1.75 2.65 23.35
N GLN A 33 -2.64 1.91 24.00
CA GLN A 33 -3.32 0.79 23.39
C GLN A 33 -4.34 1.27 22.34
N ARG A 34 -5.07 2.35 22.62
CA ARG A 34 -5.99 3.00 21.66
C ARG A 34 -5.24 3.56 20.46
N GLU A 35 -4.18 4.32 20.66
CA GLU A 35 -3.34 4.86 19.57
C GLU A 35 -2.81 3.76 18.65
N ARG A 36 -2.39 2.62 19.21
CA ARG A 36 -1.93 1.46 18.42
C ARG A 36 -3.07 0.77 17.67
N ALA A 37 -4.24 0.66 18.28
CA ALA A 37 -5.41 0.08 17.64
C ALA A 37 -5.86 0.93 16.45
N GLU A 38 -5.95 2.25 16.64
CA GLU A 38 -6.29 3.23 15.59
C GLU A 38 -5.26 3.20 14.45
N ALA A 39 -3.96 3.19 14.76
CA ALA A 39 -2.92 3.09 13.74
C ALA A 39 -3.00 1.77 12.94
N ASN A 40 -3.33 0.66 13.61
CA ASN A 40 -3.53 -0.64 12.96
C ASN A 40 -4.79 -0.65 12.08
N GLU A 41 -5.87 -0.05 12.53
CA GLU A 41 -7.12 0.07 11.77
C GLU A 41 -6.92 0.92 10.51
N LEU A 42 -6.30 2.10 10.65
CA LEU A 42 -5.97 2.97 9.53
C LEU A 42 -5.06 2.28 8.50
N ARG A 43 -4.07 1.53 8.97
CA ARG A 43 -3.20 0.72 8.11
C ARG A 43 -4.00 -0.33 7.36
N ARG A 44 -4.87 -1.07 8.03
CA ARG A 44 -5.70 -2.11 7.40
C ARG A 44 -6.66 -1.54 6.37
N SER A 45 -7.33 -0.44 6.70
CA SER A 45 -8.21 0.28 5.79
C SER A 45 -7.45 0.77 4.55
N THR A 46 -6.30 1.43 4.74
CA THR A 46 -5.45 1.90 3.64
C THR A 46 -4.97 0.74 2.76
N ALA A 47 -4.54 -0.36 3.36
CA ALA A 47 -4.09 -1.53 2.62
C ALA A 47 -5.21 -2.17 1.79
N ASN A 48 -6.43 -2.27 2.35
CA ASN A 48 -7.58 -2.83 1.64
C ASN A 48 -7.94 -1.98 0.42
N LEU A 49 -7.96 -0.65 0.55
CA LEU A 49 -8.17 0.26 -0.57
C LEU A 49 -7.13 0.05 -1.67
N LEU A 50 -5.84 -0.03 -1.32
CA LEU A 50 -4.78 -0.28 -2.30
C LEU A 50 -4.93 -1.64 -2.98
N ILE A 51 -5.28 -2.69 -2.24
CA ILE A 51 -5.51 -4.04 -2.79
C ILE A 51 -6.68 -4.03 -3.78
N GLU A 52 -7.77 -3.33 -3.47
CA GLU A 52 -8.93 -3.17 -4.36
C GLU A 52 -8.52 -2.49 -5.67
N ARG A 53 -7.83 -1.35 -5.60
CA ARG A 53 -7.34 -0.64 -6.80
C ARG A 53 -6.37 -1.46 -7.64
N LEU A 54 -5.48 -2.21 -6.99
CA LEU A 54 -4.58 -3.14 -7.69
C LEU A 54 -5.34 -4.28 -8.36
N ALA A 55 -6.44 -4.75 -7.78
CA ALA A 55 -7.29 -5.77 -8.39
C ALA A 55 -8.01 -5.24 -9.64
N ASP A 56 -8.54 -4.01 -9.59
CA ASP A 56 -9.14 -3.33 -10.75
C ASP A 56 -8.12 -3.19 -11.89
N LEU A 57 -6.93 -2.68 -11.56
CA LEU A 57 -5.82 -2.54 -12.52
C LEU A 57 -5.41 -3.89 -13.13
N LYS A 58 -5.34 -4.94 -12.31
CA LYS A 58 -5.02 -6.30 -12.78
C LYS A 58 -6.09 -6.85 -13.71
N ALA A 59 -7.36 -6.64 -13.38
CA ALA A 59 -8.47 -7.05 -14.23
C ALA A 59 -8.39 -6.39 -15.60
N LEU A 60 -8.07 -5.09 -15.62
CA LEU A 60 -7.88 -4.33 -16.85
C LEU A 60 -6.67 -4.80 -17.67
N LEU A 61 -5.53 -5.09 -17.03
CA LEU A 61 -4.36 -5.67 -17.70
C LEU A 61 -4.69 -7.03 -18.33
N ARG A 62 -5.52 -7.85 -17.68
CA ARG A 62 -5.95 -9.15 -18.23
C ARG A 62 -6.87 -8.99 -19.44
N SER A 63 -7.66 -7.93 -19.49
CA SER A 63 -8.52 -7.63 -20.64
C SER A 63 -7.85 -6.76 -21.69
N ALA A 64 -6.55 -6.43 -21.55
CA ALA A 64 -5.84 -5.49 -22.41
C ALA A 64 -5.85 -5.86 -23.91
N GLU A 65 -5.96 -7.15 -24.25
CA GLU A 65 -6.08 -7.60 -25.64
C GLU A 65 -7.41 -7.15 -26.29
N HIS A 66 -8.47 -7.03 -25.49
CA HIS A 66 -9.84 -6.80 -25.98
C HIS A 66 -10.40 -5.43 -25.55
N THR A 67 -9.84 -4.82 -24.51
CA THR A 67 -10.25 -3.53 -23.95
C THR A 67 -9.20 -2.47 -24.29
N ARG A 68 -9.45 -1.71 -25.35
CA ARG A 68 -8.61 -0.57 -25.78
C ARG A 68 -9.24 0.79 -25.49
N ASP A 69 -10.29 0.83 -24.68
CA ASP A 69 -10.93 2.08 -24.28
C ASP A 69 -9.98 2.88 -23.36
N VAL A 70 -9.37 3.92 -23.94
CA VAL A 70 -8.42 4.81 -23.26
C VAL A 70 -9.05 5.47 -22.04
N SER A 71 -10.35 5.75 -22.05
CA SER A 71 -11.04 6.39 -20.93
C SER A 71 -11.11 5.46 -19.71
N VAL A 72 -11.40 4.17 -19.93
CA VAL A 72 -11.41 3.13 -18.88
C VAL A 72 -10.01 2.93 -18.31
N TRP A 73 -8.99 2.90 -19.17
CA TRP A 73 -7.59 2.82 -18.76
C TRP A 73 -7.14 4.02 -17.94
N ARG A 74 -7.43 5.23 -18.40
CA ARG A 74 -7.14 6.47 -17.69
C ARG A 74 -7.77 6.45 -16.30
N ALA A 75 -9.08 6.23 -16.22
CA ALA A 75 -9.81 6.25 -14.96
C ALA A 75 -9.27 5.23 -13.96
N THR A 76 -8.95 4.01 -14.42
CA THR A 76 -8.42 2.94 -13.56
C THR A 76 -7.00 3.26 -13.07
N ILE A 77 -6.13 3.77 -13.95
CA ILE A 77 -4.76 4.14 -13.61
C ILE A 77 -4.74 5.33 -12.64
N GLU A 78 -5.51 6.39 -12.92
CA GLU A 78 -5.64 7.57 -12.07
C GLU A 78 -6.16 7.20 -10.68
N ALA A 79 -7.27 6.46 -10.59
CA ALA A 79 -7.81 6.01 -9.32
C ALA A 79 -6.81 5.16 -8.50
N THR A 80 -5.98 4.35 -9.19
CA THR A 80 -4.91 3.59 -8.54
C THR A 80 -3.81 4.50 -8.02
N TYR A 81 -3.34 5.46 -8.83
CA TYR A 81 -2.27 6.38 -8.46
C TYR A 81 -2.66 7.34 -7.35
N ASP A 82 -3.89 7.84 -7.38
CA ASP A 82 -4.44 8.72 -6.35
C ASP A 82 -4.49 7.98 -5.01
N ALA A 83 -4.93 6.72 -5.00
CA ALA A 83 -4.92 5.90 -3.79
C ALA A 83 -3.50 5.72 -3.22
N PHE A 84 -2.47 5.60 -4.07
CA PHE A 84 -1.07 5.55 -3.62
C PHE A 84 -0.55 6.89 -3.10
N ASP A 85 -0.97 8.02 -3.70
CA ASP A 85 -0.59 9.35 -3.22
C ASP A 85 -1.23 9.65 -1.87
N ASP A 86 -2.52 9.35 -1.69
CA ASP A 86 -3.25 9.46 -0.43
C ASP A 86 -2.62 8.59 0.66
N ALA A 87 -2.16 7.39 0.30
CA ALA A 87 -1.50 6.47 1.21
C ALA A 87 -0.02 6.82 1.48
N ARG A 88 0.60 7.74 0.74
CA ARG A 88 2.06 7.96 0.73
C ARG A 88 2.68 8.18 2.11
N HIS A 89 2.02 8.95 2.96
CA HIS A 89 2.50 9.25 4.31
C HIS A 89 2.33 8.08 5.29
N ARG A 90 1.40 7.18 5.02
CA ARG A 90 1.11 5.98 5.82
C ARG A 90 1.92 4.77 5.37
N LEU A 91 2.33 4.75 4.10
CA LEU A 91 3.15 3.69 3.55
C LEU A 91 4.56 3.70 4.15
N PRO A 92 5.13 2.51 4.43
CA PRO A 92 6.50 2.39 4.86
C PRO A 92 7.42 2.91 3.75
N PRO A 93 8.59 3.50 4.07
CA PRO A 93 9.46 4.14 3.08
C PRO A 93 9.81 3.25 1.88
N ARG A 94 9.94 1.94 2.12
CA ARG A 94 10.27 0.92 1.11
C ARG A 94 9.11 0.55 0.19
N LEU A 95 7.91 1.09 0.38
CA LEU A 95 6.78 0.92 -0.54
C LEU A 95 6.39 2.23 -1.24
N ARG A 96 7.02 3.37 -0.90
CA ARG A 96 6.69 4.68 -1.49
C ARG A 96 7.05 4.80 -2.97
N HIS A 97 7.92 3.93 -3.48
CA HIS A 97 8.29 3.88 -4.88
C HIS A 97 7.30 3.09 -5.75
N VAL A 98 6.36 2.35 -5.14
CA VAL A 98 5.44 1.43 -5.84
C VAL A 98 4.68 2.12 -6.97
N LYS A 99 4.13 3.31 -6.73
CA LYS A 99 3.43 4.08 -7.78
C LYS A 99 4.31 4.27 -9.02
N ARG A 100 5.56 4.66 -8.83
CA ARG A 100 6.52 4.85 -9.92
C ARG A 100 6.82 3.53 -10.64
N SER A 101 7.01 2.44 -9.90
CA SER A 101 7.26 1.12 -10.51
C SER A 101 6.06 0.57 -11.26
N LEU A 102 4.83 0.76 -10.75
CA LEU A 102 3.60 0.44 -11.46
C LEU A 102 3.49 1.26 -12.74
N ARG A 103 3.83 2.56 -12.71
CA ARG A 103 3.86 3.40 -13.91
C ARG A 103 4.81 2.87 -14.99
N TYR A 104 5.99 2.40 -14.61
CA TYR A 104 6.89 1.75 -15.55
C TYR A 104 6.30 0.43 -16.09
N ALA A 105 5.80 -0.43 -15.22
CA ALA A 105 5.22 -1.72 -15.63
C ALA A 105 4.03 -1.55 -16.60
N ILE A 106 3.12 -0.63 -16.30
CA ILE A 106 1.98 -0.31 -17.16
C ILE A 106 2.46 0.32 -18.47
N GLY A 107 3.42 1.24 -18.39
CA GLY A 107 4.01 1.91 -19.56
C GLY A 107 4.61 0.91 -20.54
N GLU A 108 5.33 -0.10 -20.06
CA GLU A 108 5.85 -1.18 -20.92
C GLU A 108 4.74 -2.05 -21.52
N ALA A 109 3.66 -2.29 -20.76
CA ALA A 109 2.55 -3.14 -21.20
C ALA A 109 1.63 -2.47 -22.24
N THR A 110 1.43 -1.15 -22.18
CA THR A 110 0.42 -0.44 -22.97
C THR A 110 0.96 0.72 -23.80
N ALA A 111 2.24 1.08 -23.65
CA ALA A 111 2.86 2.33 -24.11
C ALA A 111 2.18 3.61 -23.59
N LEU A 112 1.28 3.51 -22.61
CA LEU A 112 0.66 4.66 -21.92
C LEU A 112 1.59 5.30 -20.89
N SER A 113 2.92 5.25 -21.10
CA SER A 113 3.94 5.70 -20.15
C SER A 113 3.86 7.20 -19.78
N PHE A 114 3.04 7.97 -20.50
CA PHE A 114 2.90 9.41 -20.37
C PHE A 114 1.52 9.86 -19.87
N VAL A 115 1.19 9.46 -18.65
CA VAL A 115 0.02 10.00 -17.91
C VAL A 115 0.11 11.54 -17.73
N ASP A 116 1.30 12.14 -17.84
CA ASP A 116 1.49 13.60 -17.75
C ASP A 116 1.08 14.38 -19.01
N HIS A 117 0.70 13.73 -20.12
CA HIS A 117 0.42 14.40 -21.40
C HIS A 117 -0.97 14.12 -21.97
N TRP A 118 -1.88 13.54 -21.18
CA TRP A 118 -3.29 13.43 -21.56
C TRP A 118 -3.96 14.81 -21.54
N ARG A 119 -3.59 15.68 -22.49
CA ARG A 119 -4.32 16.91 -22.78
C ARG A 119 -5.71 16.50 -23.26
N SER A 120 -6.71 16.96 -22.51
CA SER A 120 -8.13 16.90 -22.86
C SER A 120 -8.34 17.50 -24.25
N GLY A 121 -8.50 16.67 -25.28
CA GLY A 121 -8.72 17.17 -26.64
C GLY A 121 -8.73 16.09 -27.72
N ASP A 122 -7.82 15.11 -27.65
CA ASP A 122 -7.67 14.16 -28.74
C ASP A 122 -8.47 12.88 -28.47
N ASP A 123 -9.48 12.67 -29.32
CA ASP A 123 -10.32 11.48 -29.49
C ASP A 123 -9.51 10.31 -30.11
N ASP A 124 -8.24 10.19 -29.72
CA ASP A 124 -7.28 9.29 -30.33
C ASP A 124 -7.29 7.95 -29.60
N SER A 125 -8.22 7.11 -30.05
CA SER A 125 -8.11 5.65 -29.93
C SER A 125 -6.79 5.07 -30.49
N ASP A 126 -5.97 5.89 -31.14
CA ASP A 126 -4.64 5.57 -31.70
C ASP A 126 -3.48 5.68 -30.68
N GLY A 127 -3.77 6.05 -29.42
CA GLY A 127 -2.75 6.29 -28.38
C GLY A 127 -2.20 5.05 -27.67
N MET A 128 -2.76 3.85 -27.87
CA MET A 128 -2.25 2.60 -27.27
C MET A 128 -1.35 1.86 -28.25
N ALA A 129 -0.18 1.41 -27.78
CA ALA A 129 0.63 0.51 -28.59
C ALA A 129 -0.08 -0.83 -28.81
N ASP A 130 0.35 -1.53 -29.86
CA ASP A 130 -0.04 -2.91 -30.08
C ASP A 130 0.19 -3.76 -28.84
N TYR A 131 -0.80 -4.63 -28.58
CA TYR A 131 -0.79 -5.54 -27.44
C TYR A 131 0.49 -6.37 -27.43
N ASN A 132 1.25 -6.26 -26.34
CA ASN A 132 2.45 -7.06 -26.13
C ASN A 132 2.22 -8.06 -25.00
N TYR A 133 1.85 -9.29 -25.36
CA TYR A 133 1.57 -10.38 -24.41
C TYR A 133 2.63 -10.52 -23.32
N ARG A 134 3.92 -10.44 -23.69
CA ARG A 134 5.04 -10.59 -22.77
C ARG A 134 5.06 -9.47 -21.72
N TRP A 135 5.01 -8.22 -22.16
CA TRP A 135 5.02 -7.07 -21.25
C TRP A 135 3.75 -6.96 -20.41
N THR A 136 2.58 -7.28 -20.98
CA THR A 136 1.34 -7.36 -20.21
C THR A 136 1.42 -8.44 -19.13
N THR A 137 1.96 -9.61 -19.44
CA THR A 137 2.16 -10.69 -18.45
C THR A 137 3.12 -10.24 -17.33
N TYR A 138 4.22 -9.56 -17.68
CA TYR A 138 5.16 -9.04 -16.68
C TYR A 138 4.52 -7.98 -15.77
N ALA A 139 3.68 -7.10 -16.32
CA ALA A 139 2.94 -6.13 -15.53
C ALA A 139 1.94 -6.79 -14.58
N ILE A 140 1.19 -7.80 -15.05
CA ILE A 140 0.25 -8.58 -14.22
C ILE A 140 0.99 -9.24 -13.05
N ASP A 141 2.10 -9.93 -13.33
CA ASP A 141 2.90 -10.60 -12.31
C ASP A 141 3.49 -9.60 -11.30
N PHE A 142 3.93 -8.44 -11.77
CA PHE A 142 4.44 -7.40 -10.87
C PHE A 142 3.33 -6.81 -9.99
N VAL A 143 2.12 -6.61 -10.52
CA VAL A 143 0.95 -6.20 -9.73
C VAL A 143 0.64 -7.23 -8.63
N ASP A 144 0.83 -8.53 -8.89
CA ASP A 144 0.69 -9.56 -7.85
C ASP A 144 1.75 -9.44 -6.75
N VAL A 145 3.02 -9.22 -7.12
CA VAL A 145 4.11 -8.99 -6.17
C VAL A 145 3.84 -7.77 -5.28
N VAL A 146 3.32 -6.68 -5.85
CA VAL A 146 2.91 -5.49 -5.11
C VAL A 146 1.74 -5.82 -4.18
N THR A 147 0.69 -6.48 -4.69
CA THR A 147 -0.50 -6.86 -3.93
C THR A 147 -0.16 -7.71 -2.71
N ASP A 148 0.71 -8.70 -2.87
CA ASP A 148 1.16 -9.56 -1.78
C ASP A 148 2.04 -8.82 -0.78
N SER A 149 2.83 -7.85 -1.24
CA SER A 149 3.59 -6.96 -0.35
C SER A 149 2.66 -6.05 0.46
N ILE A 150 1.59 -5.51 -0.13
CA ILE A 150 0.56 -4.75 0.60
C ILE A 150 -0.19 -5.63 1.60
N ARG A 151 -0.57 -6.86 1.24
CA ARG A 151 -1.18 -7.83 2.17
C ARG A 151 -0.26 -8.15 3.34
N ARG A 152 1.03 -8.41 3.08
CA ARG A 152 2.02 -8.61 4.13
C ARG A 152 2.14 -7.40 5.04
N TRP A 153 2.15 -6.19 4.45
CA TRP A 153 2.15 -4.95 5.23
C TRP A 153 0.89 -4.78 6.07
N ARG A 154 -0.31 -5.16 5.57
CA ARG A 154 -1.60 -5.14 6.29
C ARG A 154 -1.63 -6.08 7.50
N ASP A 155 -1.04 -7.25 7.35
CA ASP A 155 -1.17 -8.34 8.32
C ASP A 155 0.01 -8.39 9.32
N SER A 156 1.07 -7.62 9.06
CA SER A 156 2.25 -7.52 9.93
C SER A 156 1.98 -6.78 11.25
N ASP A 157 2.79 -7.08 12.26
CA ASP A 157 2.94 -6.20 13.43
C ASP A 157 3.70 -4.93 13.07
N ALA A 158 3.57 -3.87 13.87
CA ALA A 158 4.20 -2.57 13.62
C ALA A 158 5.72 -2.65 13.33
N ARG A 159 6.45 -3.49 14.07
CA ARG A 159 7.92 -3.67 13.88
C ARG A 159 8.29 -4.31 12.55
N VAL A 160 7.40 -5.13 11.99
CA VAL A 160 7.62 -5.86 10.74
C VAL A 160 7.07 -5.05 9.57
N ALA A 161 5.95 -4.35 9.77
CA ALA A 161 5.29 -3.51 8.78
C ALA A 161 6.27 -2.51 8.12
N ASP A 162 7.12 -1.86 8.92
CA ASP A 162 8.12 -0.89 8.41
C ASP A 162 9.23 -1.54 7.56
N LYS A 163 9.43 -2.85 7.69
CA LYS A 163 10.47 -3.60 6.98
C LYS A 163 9.98 -4.20 5.67
N VAL A 164 8.66 -4.26 5.47
CA VAL A 164 8.05 -4.77 4.24
C VAL A 164 8.58 -3.96 3.07
N LYS A 165 9.01 -4.68 2.04
CA LYS A 165 9.64 -4.13 0.85
C LYS A 165 9.08 -4.82 -0.37
N VAL A 166 9.16 -4.11 -1.48
CA VAL A 166 8.96 -4.62 -2.82
C VAL A 166 10.14 -4.13 -3.66
N PRO A 167 10.66 -4.94 -4.59
CA PRO A 167 11.64 -4.46 -5.56
C PRO A 167 11.00 -3.42 -6.50
N ASP A 168 11.78 -2.43 -6.95
CA ASP A 168 11.41 -1.63 -8.11
C ASP A 168 11.23 -2.57 -9.33
N PHE A 169 10.37 -2.20 -10.29
CA PHE A 169 10.05 -3.04 -11.46
C PHE A 169 11.30 -3.55 -12.21
N ASP A 170 12.28 -2.70 -12.50
CA ASP A 170 13.52 -3.10 -13.17
C ASP A 170 14.39 -4.04 -12.33
N ALA A 171 14.37 -3.88 -11.01
CA ALA A 171 15.07 -4.80 -10.11
C ALA A 171 14.38 -6.16 -10.10
N TRP A 172 13.05 -6.17 -10.10
CA TRP A 172 12.25 -7.39 -10.20
C TRP A 172 12.44 -8.12 -11.53
N LEU A 173 12.47 -7.40 -12.66
CA LEU A 173 12.77 -7.98 -13.97
C LEU A 173 14.15 -8.65 -13.99
N ARG A 174 15.16 -8.03 -13.37
CA ARG A 174 16.50 -8.61 -13.28
C ARG A 174 16.54 -9.84 -12.38
N GLU A 175 15.88 -9.78 -11.22
CA GLU A 175 15.81 -10.89 -10.26
C GLU A 175 15.08 -12.12 -10.84
N THR A 176 14.11 -11.90 -11.73
CA THR A 176 13.33 -12.96 -12.38
C THR A 176 13.89 -13.40 -13.74
N GLU A 177 15.09 -12.91 -14.12
CA GLU A 177 15.72 -13.17 -15.43
C GLU A 177 14.84 -12.76 -16.63
N ARG A 178 13.90 -11.84 -16.41
CA ARG A 178 12.98 -11.28 -17.42
C ARG A 178 13.52 -9.99 -18.05
N TYR A 179 14.63 -9.48 -17.52
CA TYR A 179 15.29 -8.28 -18.02
C TYR A 179 15.99 -8.58 -19.35
N VAL A 180 15.62 -7.86 -20.40
CA VAL A 180 16.29 -7.90 -21.70
C VAL A 180 17.12 -6.61 -21.85
N PRO A 181 18.46 -6.68 -21.78
CA PRO A 181 19.32 -5.51 -22.00
C PRO A 181 19.09 -4.96 -23.41
N GLY A 182 18.72 -3.68 -23.52
CA GLY A 182 18.48 -3.03 -24.82
C GLY A 182 17.11 -3.28 -25.45
N GLY A 183 16.24 -4.05 -24.80
CA GLY A 183 14.85 -4.26 -25.23
C GLY A 183 13.96 -3.07 -24.90
N SER A 184 14.27 -1.88 -25.41
CA SER A 184 13.28 -0.81 -25.52
C SER A 184 12.19 -1.22 -26.53
N ALA A 185 11.06 -0.53 -26.51
CA ALA A 185 9.92 -0.67 -27.43
C ALA A 185 10.24 -0.69 -28.95
N THR A 186 11.52 -0.60 -29.33
CA THR A 186 12.10 -0.68 -30.67
C THR A 186 12.36 -2.10 -31.18
N ASP A 187 12.34 -3.14 -30.35
CA ASP A 187 12.46 -4.56 -30.80
C ASP A 187 11.15 -5.14 -31.36
N ARG A 188 10.27 -4.27 -31.90
CA ARG A 188 9.05 -4.67 -32.60
C ARG A 188 9.37 -5.00 -34.05
N LYS A 189 9.54 -6.29 -34.34
CA LYS A 189 9.33 -6.87 -35.67
C LYS A 189 8.39 -8.05 -35.55
#